data_AF-A0A7J0HE01-F1
#
_entry.id   AF-A0A7J0HE01-F1
#
_cell.length_a   1.000
_cell.length_b   1.000
_cell.length_c   1.000
_cell.angle_alpha   90.00
_cell.angle_beta   90.00
_cell.angle_gamma   90.00
#
_symmetry.space_group_name_H-M   'P 1'
#
loop_
_entity.id
_entity.type
_entity.pdbx_description
1 polymer ?
#
loop_
_entity_poly.entity_id
_entity_poly.type
_entity_poly.pdbx_seq_one_letter_code
_entity_poly.pdbx_strand_id
1 'polypeptide(L)'
;MKSIPEALLTCTDKTIPLVGFGTAVYPLPLQPSQTMKESILRAIEIGYRHFDSATVYEPWELEYLDLYLIHFPVSSTPGKYEGPIKEEDIVPMDLKSVWEAMEECKNVGLTKSIGVSNFSCKKLQLLLATANIPPAVNQVEMNPLWQQKKLREFCERNGIHVTAYSPLGANGTIWGSSQVHGIWVHEQGVSIVVKSFNEERMKENLDIFDWKLSEEECEKINQISQRKGCRGVLLISKDEGSYKFSEDIWDGEID
;
A
#
# COMPACT_ATOMS: atom_id res chain seq x y z
N MET A 1 -16.06 14.45 16.98
CA MET A 1 -15.37 13.87 15.80
C MET A 1 -15.47 12.36 15.96
N LYS A 2 -16.02 11.62 14.98
CA LYS A 2 -16.06 10.15 15.05
C LYS A 2 -14.62 9.63 15.02
N SER A 3 -14.27 8.72 15.91
CA SER A 3 -12.98 8.04 15.88
C SER A 3 -12.96 7.06 14.71
N ILE A 4 -11.90 7.08 13.90
CA ILE A 4 -11.68 6.08 12.84
C ILE A 4 -11.39 4.74 13.54
N PRO A 5 -12.12 3.64 13.23
CA PRO A 5 -11.81 2.33 13.78
C PRO A 5 -10.39 1.91 13.42
N GLU A 6 -9.80 1.05 14.25
CA GLU A 6 -8.42 0.59 14.07
C GLU A 6 -8.36 -0.94 13.98
N ALA A 7 -7.43 -1.45 13.18
CA ALA A 7 -7.08 -2.87 13.14
C ALA A 7 -5.85 -3.15 14.00
N LEU A 8 -5.83 -4.29 14.68
CA LEU A 8 -4.64 -4.78 15.38
C LEU A 8 -3.63 -5.34 14.37
N LEU A 9 -2.38 -4.91 14.46
CA LEU A 9 -1.29 -5.50 13.69
C LEU A 9 -0.77 -6.72 14.46
N THR A 10 -1.16 -7.93 14.05
CA THR A 10 -1.04 -9.12 14.92
C THR A 10 0.38 -9.50 15.35
N CYS A 11 1.41 -9.13 14.59
CA CYS A 11 2.80 -9.34 14.97
C CYS A 11 3.40 -8.22 15.84
N THR A 12 2.59 -7.22 16.21
CA THR A 12 2.95 -6.12 17.11
C THR A 12 1.85 -5.88 18.14
N ASP A 13 2.12 -5.00 19.11
CA ASP A 13 1.13 -4.50 20.07
C ASP A 13 0.47 -3.20 19.57
N LYS A 14 0.61 -2.89 18.27
CA LYS A 14 0.17 -1.64 17.65
C LYS A 14 -1.09 -1.83 16.83
N THR A 15 -1.78 -0.72 16.65
CA THR A 15 -2.97 -0.64 15.82
C THR A 15 -2.73 0.27 14.62
N ILE A 16 -3.55 0.12 13.58
CA ILE A 16 -3.56 0.97 12.40
C ILE A 16 -4.97 1.49 12.13
N PRO A 17 -5.19 2.81 11.99
CA PRO A 17 -6.48 3.34 11.56
C PRO A 17 -6.89 2.77 10.20
N LEU A 18 -8.14 2.31 10.11
CA LEU A 18 -8.67 1.63 8.91
C LEU A 18 -8.75 2.53 7.68
N VAL A 19 -8.71 3.86 7.85
CA VAL A 19 -8.64 4.82 6.75
C VAL A 19 -7.45 5.74 6.96
N GLY A 20 -6.54 5.74 5.99
CA GLY A 20 -5.38 6.63 5.90
C GLY A 20 -5.49 7.62 4.74
N PHE A 21 -4.76 8.72 4.86
CA PHE A 21 -4.60 9.74 3.82
C PHE A 21 -3.33 9.46 3.01
N GLY A 22 -3.47 9.06 1.74
CA GLY A 22 -2.35 8.84 0.84
C GLY A 22 -1.87 10.14 0.18
N THR A 23 -0.56 10.25 -0.04
CA THR A 23 0.08 11.46 -0.61
C THR A 23 0.61 11.27 -2.04
N ALA A 24 0.52 10.07 -2.62
CA ALA A 24 0.98 9.82 -3.98
C ALA A 24 0.23 10.68 -5.02
N VAL A 25 0.98 11.36 -5.91
CA VAL A 25 0.44 12.10 -7.08
C VAL A 25 1.31 11.81 -8.30
N TYR A 26 0.68 11.56 -9.44
CA TYR A 26 1.37 11.38 -10.72
C TYR A 26 1.29 12.67 -11.56
N PRO A 27 2.36 13.00 -12.32
CA PRO A 27 3.63 12.27 -12.45
C PRO A 27 4.59 12.46 -11.25
N LEU A 28 5.46 11.48 -11.02
CA LEU A 28 6.57 11.51 -10.05
C LEU A 28 7.88 12.00 -10.74
N PRO A 29 8.84 12.61 -10.02
CA PRO A 29 8.78 13.04 -8.61
C PRO A 29 8.00 14.35 -8.45
N LEU A 30 7.33 14.51 -7.31
CA LEU A 30 6.72 15.78 -6.93
C LEU A 30 7.75 16.65 -6.23
N GLN A 31 7.80 17.92 -6.60
CA GLN A 31 8.29 18.94 -5.68
C GLN A 31 7.26 19.10 -4.56
N PRO A 32 7.65 19.36 -3.29
CA PRO A 32 6.71 19.68 -2.23
C PRO A 32 5.78 20.80 -2.70
N SER A 33 4.51 20.49 -2.90
CA SER A 33 3.54 21.49 -3.31
C SER A 33 2.89 22.07 -2.06
N GLN A 34 2.75 23.40 -2.03
CA GLN A 34 1.98 24.08 -0.98
C GLN A 34 0.59 23.43 -0.82
N THR A 35 0.00 22.99 -1.93
CA THR A 35 -1.27 22.25 -1.98
C THR A 35 -1.25 20.93 -1.21
N MET A 36 -0.16 20.15 -1.24
CA MET A 36 -0.07 18.90 -0.47
C MET A 36 -0.04 19.19 1.03
N LYS A 37 0.80 20.14 1.45
CA LYS A 37 0.90 20.54 2.86
C LYS A 37 -0.45 21.04 3.39
N GLU A 38 -1.14 21.89 2.64
CA GLU A 38 -2.48 22.38 2.99
C GLU A 38 -3.50 21.23 3.06
N SER A 39 -3.41 20.25 2.17
CA SER A 39 -4.30 19.09 2.16
C SER A 39 -4.06 18.15 3.34
N ILE A 40 -2.81 17.95 3.75
CA ILE A 40 -2.45 17.18 4.95
C ILE A 40 -3.00 17.87 6.19
N LEU A 41 -2.77 19.19 6.33
CA LEU A 41 -3.30 19.97 7.46
C LEU A 41 -4.83 19.88 7.52
N ARG A 42 -5.50 20.00 6.36
CA ARG A 42 -6.95 19.84 6.28
C ARG A 42 -7.40 18.42 6.63
N ALA A 43 -6.69 17.38 6.20
CA ALA A 43 -7.01 16.00 6.57
C ALA A 43 -6.90 15.78 8.10
N ILE A 44 -5.90 16.38 8.75
CA ILE A 44 -5.77 16.37 10.22
C ILE A 44 -6.99 17.02 10.88
N GLU A 45 -7.41 18.20 10.40
CA GLU A 45 -8.58 18.94 10.89
C GLU A 45 -9.88 18.14 10.75
N ILE A 46 -10.04 17.41 9.62
CA ILE A 46 -11.21 16.58 9.34
C ILE A 46 -11.27 15.36 10.25
N GLY A 47 -10.12 14.78 10.62
CA GLY A 47 -10.05 13.66 11.56
C GLY A 47 -9.13 12.50 11.15
N TYR A 48 -8.40 12.61 10.04
CA TYR A 48 -7.42 11.58 9.66
C TYR A 48 -6.29 11.50 10.70
N ARG A 49 -5.88 10.26 11.02
CA ARG A 49 -4.79 9.96 11.97
C ARG A 49 -3.77 8.97 11.43
N HIS A 50 -3.90 8.60 10.16
CA HIS A 50 -2.97 7.74 9.42
C HIS A 50 -2.63 8.47 8.13
N PHE A 51 -1.35 8.69 7.88
CA PHE A 51 -0.82 9.34 6.69
C PHE A 51 0.14 8.39 5.99
N ASP A 52 -0.15 8.07 4.74
CA ASP A 52 0.65 7.19 3.90
C ASP A 52 1.47 8.03 2.93
N SER A 53 2.79 7.87 3.00
CA SER A 53 3.76 8.63 2.22
C SER A 53 5.00 7.79 1.92
N ALA A 54 5.85 8.29 1.02
CA ALA A 54 7.11 7.64 0.67
C ALA A 54 8.16 8.69 0.32
N THR A 55 9.43 8.37 0.54
CA THR A 55 10.57 9.23 0.20
C THR A 55 10.58 9.65 -1.27
N VAL A 56 10.05 8.81 -2.16
CA VAL A 56 9.94 9.10 -3.60
C VAL A 56 8.83 10.11 -3.93
N TYR A 57 7.94 10.42 -2.98
CA TYR A 57 6.87 11.43 -3.12
C TYR A 57 7.32 12.78 -2.56
N GLU A 58 7.74 12.78 -1.28
CA GLU A 58 8.21 13.96 -0.55
C GLU A 58 8.96 13.55 0.74
N PRO A 59 9.98 14.31 1.17
CA PRO A 59 10.66 14.07 2.44
C PRO A 59 9.84 14.59 3.63
N TRP A 60 9.87 13.87 4.74
CA TRP A 60 9.21 14.24 6.00
C TRP A 60 10.25 14.34 7.12
N GLU A 61 10.15 15.37 7.95
CA GLU A 61 11.01 15.57 9.12
C GLU A 61 10.36 14.93 10.36
N LEU A 62 10.61 13.65 10.56
CA LEU A 62 10.07 12.86 11.69
C LEU A 62 11.21 12.22 12.48
N GLU A 63 11.03 12.12 13.80
CA GLU A 63 11.97 11.41 14.69
C GLU A 63 11.80 9.88 14.62
N TYR A 64 10.59 9.41 14.29
CA TYR A 64 10.27 7.99 14.12
C TYR A 64 9.11 7.80 13.14
N LEU A 65 8.92 6.57 12.67
CA LEU A 65 7.76 6.14 11.88
C LEU A 65 6.89 5.13 12.66
N ASP A 66 5.57 5.19 12.53
CA ASP A 66 4.70 4.12 13.08
C ASP A 66 4.82 2.82 12.27
N LEU A 67 5.05 2.93 10.96
CA LEU A 67 5.21 1.84 10.02
C LEU A 67 6.21 2.23 8.92
N TYR A 68 7.18 1.37 8.64
CA TYR A 68 8.15 1.57 7.55
C TYR A 68 8.14 0.35 6.61
N LEU A 69 7.99 0.61 5.30
CA LEU A 69 7.75 -0.43 4.29
C LEU A 69 8.88 -0.48 3.26
N ILE A 70 9.25 -1.70 2.85
CA ILE A 70 9.92 -1.91 1.56
C ILE A 70 8.90 -1.59 0.46
N HIS A 71 9.16 -0.56 -0.36
CA HIS A 71 8.18 -0.05 -1.32
C HIS A 71 7.90 -1.02 -2.49
N PHE A 72 8.94 -1.64 -3.04
CA PHE A 72 8.85 -2.67 -4.08
C PHE A 72 9.96 -3.72 -3.85
N PRO A 73 9.76 -4.99 -4.28
CA PRO A 73 10.77 -6.05 -4.17
C PRO A 73 11.86 -5.92 -5.25
N VAL A 74 12.50 -4.75 -5.34
CA VAL A 74 13.53 -4.42 -6.32
C VAL A 74 14.59 -3.55 -5.66
N SER A 75 15.82 -3.62 -6.15
CA SER A 75 16.91 -2.77 -5.69
C SER A 75 17.47 -1.97 -6.86
N SER A 76 18.09 -0.83 -6.53
CA SER A 76 18.82 -0.01 -7.47
C SER A 76 20.31 0.01 -7.10
N THR A 77 21.16 0.30 -8.07
CA THR A 77 22.58 0.62 -7.85
C THR A 77 22.71 1.64 -6.72
N PRO A 78 23.61 1.43 -5.72
CA PRO A 78 23.81 2.36 -4.63
C PRO A 78 24.04 3.80 -5.10
N GLY A 79 23.31 4.74 -4.50
CA GLY A 79 23.34 6.17 -4.84
C GLY A 79 22.40 6.58 -5.97
N LYS A 80 21.72 5.64 -6.64
CA LYS A 80 20.82 5.93 -7.77
C LYS A 80 19.37 5.59 -7.44
N TYR A 81 18.73 6.46 -6.66
CA TYR A 81 17.39 6.21 -6.10
C TYR A 81 16.28 7.05 -6.75
N GLU A 82 16.62 7.89 -7.74
CA GLU A 82 15.65 8.73 -8.43
C GLU A 82 14.69 7.88 -9.26
N GLY A 83 13.39 8.15 -9.10
CA GLY A 83 12.34 7.50 -9.86
C GLY A 83 12.04 8.21 -11.19
N PRO A 84 11.75 7.49 -12.28
CA PRO A 84 11.85 6.04 -12.42
C PRO A 84 13.31 5.56 -12.43
N ILE A 85 13.59 4.42 -11.79
CA ILE A 85 14.91 3.80 -11.80
C ILE A 85 15.24 3.43 -13.25
N LYS A 86 16.44 3.80 -13.72
CA LYS A 86 16.89 3.45 -15.06
C LYS A 86 17.08 1.95 -15.18
N GLU A 87 16.84 1.43 -16.38
CA GLU A 87 16.89 0.01 -16.64
C GLU A 87 18.23 -0.62 -16.22
N GLU A 88 19.34 0.02 -16.59
CA GLU A 88 20.71 -0.41 -16.28
C GLU A 88 21.07 -0.36 -14.78
N ASP A 89 20.22 0.28 -13.97
CA ASP A 89 20.44 0.45 -12.53
C ASP A 89 19.57 -0.49 -11.69
N ILE A 90 18.66 -1.24 -12.31
CA ILE A 90 17.84 -2.24 -11.62
C ILE A 90 18.69 -3.47 -11.32
N VAL A 91 18.89 -3.77 -10.04
CA VAL A 91 19.69 -4.91 -9.57
C VAL A 91 18.85 -5.88 -8.74
N PRO A 92 19.24 -7.18 -8.67
CA PRO A 92 18.59 -8.14 -7.79
C PRO A 92 18.59 -7.65 -6.34
N MET A 93 17.45 -7.79 -5.68
CA MET A 93 17.30 -7.45 -4.27
C MET A 93 17.83 -8.59 -3.40
N ASP A 94 18.80 -8.29 -2.54
CA ASP A 94 19.10 -9.15 -1.40
C ASP A 94 18.06 -8.93 -0.30
N LEU A 95 16.92 -9.60 -0.46
CA LEU A 95 15.76 -9.46 0.41
C LEU A 95 16.10 -9.77 1.87
N LYS A 96 16.98 -10.75 2.12
CA LYS A 96 17.35 -11.16 3.48
C LYS A 96 18.11 -10.03 4.17
N SER A 97 19.17 -9.52 3.56
CA SER A 97 19.98 -8.44 4.14
C SER A 97 19.18 -7.15 4.32
N VAL A 98 18.29 -6.82 3.37
CA VAL A 98 17.42 -5.64 3.49
C VAL A 98 16.42 -5.81 4.64
N TRP A 99 15.85 -7.00 4.81
CA TRP A 99 14.94 -7.25 5.92
C TRP A 99 15.64 -7.25 7.28
N GLU A 100 16.85 -7.81 7.39
CA GLU A 100 17.65 -7.73 8.62
C GLU A 100 17.93 -6.27 9.01
N ALA A 101 18.20 -5.38 8.05
CA ALA A 101 18.31 -3.95 8.30
C ALA A 101 16.99 -3.30 8.74
N MET A 102 15.86 -3.74 8.18
CA MET A 102 14.52 -3.30 8.59
C MET A 102 14.22 -3.69 10.05
N GLU A 103 14.57 -4.91 10.43
CA GLU A 103 14.47 -5.41 11.81
C GLU A 103 15.30 -4.57 12.77
N GLU A 104 16.53 -4.21 12.39
CA GLU A 104 17.39 -3.35 13.20
C GLU A 104 16.79 -1.96 13.37
N CYS A 105 16.27 -1.33 12.31
CA CYS A 105 15.56 -0.05 12.39
C CYS A 105 14.41 -0.08 13.42
N LYS A 106 13.70 -1.19 13.51
CA LYS A 106 12.67 -1.38 14.54
C LYS A 106 13.27 -1.53 15.93
N ASN A 107 14.31 -2.34 16.08
CA ASN A 107 14.97 -2.61 17.37
C ASN A 107 15.56 -1.34 18.00
N VAL A 108 16.13 -0.45 17.19
CA VAL A 108 16.68 0.84 17.66
C VAL A 108 15.62 1.94 17.81
N GLY A 109 14.34 1.64 17.53
CA GLY A 109 13.22 2.55 17.75
C GLY A 109 12.97 3.59 16.66
N LEU A 110 13.61 3.47 15.49
CA LEU A 110 13.35 4.36 14.34
C LEU A 110 11.98 4.12 13.72
N THR A 111 11.45 2.91 13.88
CA THR A 111 10.07 2.58 13.49
C THR A 111 9.42 1.66 14.51
N LYS A 112 8.11 1.81 14.74
CA LYS A 112 7.35 0.91 15.64
C LYS A 112 7.00 -0.42 14.97
N SER A 113 6.76 -0.39 13.65
CA SER A 113 6.41 -1.57 12.84
C SER A 113 7.16 -1.56 11.51
N ILE A 114 7.37 -2.74 10.94
CA ILE A 114 7.97 -2.91 9.62
C ILE A 114 7.08 -3.77 8.75
N GLY A 115 7.12 -3.54 7.45
CA GLY A 115 6.30 -4.27 6.49
C GLY A 115 6.85 -4.16 5.09
N VAL A 116 6.03 -4.57 4.13
CA VAL A 116 6.36 -4.55 2.71
C VAL A 116 5.22 -3.93 1.91
N SER A 117 5.50 -3.57 0.68
CA SER A 117 4.53 -3.12 -0.31
C SER A 117 4.83 -3.79 -1.64
N ASN A 118 3.78 -4.16 -2.38
CA ASN A 118 3.88 -4.84 -3.67
C ASN A 118 4.54 -6.23 -3.64
N PHE A 119 4.40 -6.97 -2.54
CA PHE A 119 4.88 -8.37 -2.45
C PHE A 119 3.77 -9.36 -2.82
N SER A 120 4.09 -10.32 -3.69
CA SER A 120 3.25 -11.48 -4.02
C SER A 120 3.25 -12.53 -2.90
N CYS A 121 2.36 -13.52 -2.97
CA CYS A 121 2.35 -14.63 -2.00
C CYS A 121 3.72 -15.35 -1.94
N LYS A 122 4.35 -15.55 -3.10
CA LYS A 122 5.63 -16.25 -3.20
C LYS A 122 6.77 -15.45 -2.56
N LYS A 123 6.79 -14.13 -2.76
CA LYS A 123 7.80 -13.25 -2.15
C LYS A 123 7.60 -13.13 -0.63
N LEU A 124 6.36 -13.05 -0.17
CA LEU A 124 6.05 -13.11 1.26
C LEU A 124 6.49 -14.44 1.88
N GLN A 125 6.24 -15.57 1.21
CA GLN A 125 6.69 -16.87 1.69
C GLN A 125 8.20 -16.95 1.84
N LEU A 126 8.96 -16.41 0.87
CA LEU A 126 10.43 -16.33 0.95
C LEU A 126 10.88 -15.48 2.13
N LEU A 127 10.24 -14.31 2.33
CA LEU A 127 10.55 -13.41 3.44
C LEU A 127 10.30 -14.07 4.81
N LEU A 128 9.12 -14.68 4.98
CA LEU A 128 8.70 -15.35 6.21
C LEU A 128 9.62 -16.53 6.58
N ALA A 129 10.27 -17.16 5.61
CA ALA A 129 11.18 -18.26 5.86
C ALA A 129 12.47 -17.84 6.59
N THR A 130 12.84 -16.55 6.54
CA THR A 130 14.09 -16.04 7.12
C THR A 130 13.90 -14.90 8.13
N ALA A 131 12.72 -14.29 8.18
CA ALA A 131 12.44 -13.15 9.06
C ALA A 131 12.40 -13.55 10.53
N ASN A 132 13.08 -12.79 11.39
CA ASN A 132 12.93 -12.89 12.84
C ASN A 132 11.69 -12.13 13.32
N ILE A 133 11.41 -10.99 12.68
CA ILE A 133 10.22 -10.17 12.89
C ILE A 133 9.41 -10.24 11.59
N PRO A 134 8.23 -10.88 11.56
CA PRO A 134 7.43 -10.97 10.34
C PRO A 134 6.88 -9.59 9.94
N PRO A 135 6.62 -9.35 8.65
CA PRO A 135 6.04 -8.09 8.19
C PRO A 135 4.66 -7.87 8.81
N ALA A 136 4.46 -6.71 9.42
CA ALA A 136 3.18 -6.33 10.01
C ALA A 136 2.12 -6.01 8.96
N VAL A 137 2.56 -5.46 7.82
CA VAL A 137 1.69 -5.01 6.74
C VAL A 137 2.26 -5.45 5.38
N ASN A 138 1.39 -5.86 4.47
CA ASN A 138 1.65 -5.85 3.03
C ASN A 138 0.71 -4.84 2.36
N GLN A 139 1.24 -3.71 1.91
CA GLN A 139 0.47 -2.68 1.22
C GLN A 139 0.41 -2.99 -0.28
N VAL A 140 -0.77 -3.12 -0.86
CA VAL A 140 -0.94 -3.54 -2.25
C VAL A 140 -2.09 -2.84 -2.93
N GLU A 141 -2.06 -2.82 -4.27
CA GLU A 141 -3.20 -2.42 -5.06
C GLU A 141 -4.36 -3.34 -4.70
N MET A 142 -5.48 -2.75 -4.29
CA MET A 142 -6.69 -3.51 -4.08
C MET A 142 -7.91 -2.63 -4.25
N ASN A 143 -8.85 -3.08 -5.07
CA ASN A 143 -10.14 -2.45 -5.33
C ASN A 143 -11.08 -3.50 -5.97
N PRO A 144 -12.36 -3.21 -6.26
CA PRO A 144 -13.29 -4.15 -6.89
C PRO A 144 -12.78 -4.78 -8.21
N LEU A 145 -11.92 -4.09 -8.97
CA LEU A 145 -11.31 -4.58 -10.23
C LEU A 145 -10.05 -5.44 -9.98
N TRP A 146 -9.47 -5.39 -8.79
CA TRP A 146 -8.33 -6.20 -8.38
C TRP A 146 -8.42 -6.57 -6.89
N GLN A 147 -9.10 -7.66 -6.59
CA GLN A 147 -9.62 -7.99 -5.25
C GLN A 147 -8.60 -8.72 -4.36
N GLN A 148 -7.48 -9.15 -4.92
CA GLN A 148 -6.36 -9.78 -4.19
C GLN A 148 -6.76 -11.01 -3.35
N LYS A 149 -7.80 -11.78 -3.72
CA LYS A 149 -8.36 -12.87 -2.88
C LYS A 149 -7.29 -13.83 -2.34
N LYS A 150 -6.47 -14.39 -3.24
CA LYS A 150 -5.38 -15.31 -2.89
C LYS A 150 -4.38 -14.67 -1.89
N LEU A 151 -3.98 -13.42 -2.15
CA LEU A 151 -3.02 -12.71 -1.31
C LEU A 151 -3.61 -12.37 0.06
N ARG A 152 -4.88 -11.96 0.11
CA ARG A 152 -5.56 -11.68 1.39
C ARG A 152 -5.65 -12.91 2.26
N GLU A 153 -6.07 -14.05 1.71
CA GLU A 153 -6.10 -15.31 2.45
C GLU A 153 -4.71 -15.72 2.94
N PHE A 154 -3.67 -15.52 2.12
CA PHE A 154 -2.30 -15.79 2.51
C PHE A 154 -1.87 -14.88 3.67
N CYS A 155 -2.09 -13.58 3.55
CA CYS A 155 -1.73 -12.59 4.57
C CYS A 155 -2.47 -12.86 5.90
N GLU A 156 -3.78 -13.12 5.85
CA GLU A 156 -4.59 -13.45 7.03
C GLU A 156 -4.03 -14.68 7.77
N ARG A 157 -3.75 -15.77 7.05
CA ARG A 157 -3.19 -17.01 7.64
C ARG A 157 -1.81 -16.80 8.28
N ASN A 158 -1.07 -15.79 7.86
CA ASN A 158 0.27 -15.48 8.36
C ASN A 158 0.30 -14.26 9.30
N GLY A 159 -0.87 -13.72 9.70
CA GLY A 159 -0.95 -12.56 10.59
C GLY A 159 -0.45 -11.24 9.98
N ILE A 160 -0.39 -11.15 8.65
CA ILE A 160 0.03 -9.95 7.93
C ILE A 160 -1.22 -9.12 7.61
N HIS A 161 -1.25 -7.87 8.07
CA HIS A 161 -2.35 -6.97 7.74
C HIS A 161 -2.23 -6.49 6.29
N VAL A 162 -3.35 -6.35 5.58
CA VAL A 162 -3.34 -5.78 4.22
C VAL A 162 -3.77 -4.32 4.29
N THR A 163 -3.01 -3.46 3.60
CA THR A 163 -3.40 -2.07 3.35
C THR A 163 -3.61 -1.88 1.85
N ALA A 164 -4.82 -1.49 1.46
CA ALA A 164 -5.19 -1.26 0.07
C ALA A 164 -4.77 0.16 -0.38
N TYR A 165 -3.81 0.24 -1.30
CA TYR A 165 -3.61 1.44 -2.11
C TYR A 165 -4.49 1.41 -3.37
N SER A 166 -4.76 2.59 -3.91
CA SER A 166 -5.73 2.79 -5.00
C SER A 166 -7.09 2.11 -4.73
N PRO A 167 -7.67 2.25 -3.51
CA PRO A 167 -8.91 1.55 -3.14
C PRO A 167 -10.12 1.98 -3.98
N LEU A 168 -10.08 3.20 -4.53
CA LEU A 168 -11.12 3.78 -5.38
C LEU A 168 -10.91 3.51 -6.88
N GLY A 169 -9.91 2.69 -7.23
CA GLY A 169 -9.45 2.52 -8.60
C GLY A 169 -8.73 3.78 -9.15
N ALA A 170 -8.55 3.83 -10.47
CA ALA A 170 -7.98 4.98 -11.15
C ALA A 170 -9.05 6.04 -11.50
N ASN A 171 -8.61 7.27 -11.80
CA ASN A 171 -9.53 8.29 -12.29
C ASN A 171 -10.22 7.81 -13.58
N GLY A 172 -11.55 7.85 -13.63
CA GLY A 172 -12.33 7.32 -14.75
C GLY A 172 -12.76 5.85 -14.62
N THR A 173 -12.57 5.21 -13.48
CA THR A 173 -13.20 3.91 -13.19
C THR A 173 -14.71 3.99 -13.39
N ILE A 174 -15.26 3.12 -14.25
CA ILE A 174 -16.68 3.11 -14.63
C ILE A 174 -17.58 2.31 -13.67
N TRP A 175 -16.99 1.61 -12.70
CA TRP A 175 -17.67 0.62 -11.86
C TRP A 175 -18.01 1.14 -10.47
N GLY A 176 -19.14 1.82 -10.29
CA GLY A 176 -19.63 2.25 -8.97
C GLY A 176 -19.00 3.55 -8.46
N SER A 177 -19.52 4.08 -7.34
CA SER A 177 -19.00 5.31 -6.72
C SER A 177 -17.77 5.02 -5.85
N SER A 178 -16.97 6.05 -5.57
CA SER A 178 -15.86 5.95 -4.61
C SER A 178 -16.30 5.42 -3.25
N GLN A 179 -17.50 5.79 -2.79
CA GLN A 179 -18.03 5.31 -1.52
C GLN A 179 -18.28 3.80 -1.54
N VAL A 180 -18.88 3.27 -2.61
CA VAL A 180 -19.10 1.81 -2.77
C VAL A 180 -17.78 1.05 -2.81
N HIS A 181 -16.76 1.58 -3.49
CA HIS A 181 -15.42 0.98 -3.47
C HIS A 181 -14.84 0.97 -2.06
N GLY A 182 -14.88 2.10 -1.36
CA GLY A 182 -14.37 2.23 0.01
C GLY A 182 -15.04 1.26 0.97
N ILE A 183 -16.38 1.18 0.95
CA ILE A 183 -17.15 0.24 1.77
C ILE A 183 -16.77 -1.20 1.44
N TRP A 184 -16.76 -1.59 0.16
CA TRP A 184 -16.43 -2.96 -0.24
C TRP A 184 -15.03 -3.37 0.23
N VAL A 185 -14.02 -2.51 0.00
CA VAL A 185 -12.63 -2.79 0.41
C VAL A 185 -12.56 -2.90 1.94
N HIS A 186 -13.19 -1.99 2.68
CA HIS A 186 -13.25 -2.05 4.15
C HIS A 186 -13.87 -3.36 4.65
N GLU A 187 -14.97 -3.82 4.06
CA GLU A 187 -15.63 -5.07 4.41
C GLU A 187 -14.76 -6.31 4.17
N GLN A 188 -13.67 -6.20 3.40
CA GLN A 188 -12.69 -7.28 3.22
C GLN A 188 -11.71 -7.43 4.40
N GLY A 189 -11.85 -6.62 5.46
CA GLY A 189 -11.01 -6.70 6.66
C GLY A 189 -9.64 -6.05 6.50
N VAL A 190 -9.50 -5.09 5.57
CA VAL A 190 -8.24 -4.40 5.27
C VAL A 190 -8.34 -2.91 5.62
N SER A 191 -7.21 -2.23 5.82
CA SER A 191 -7.20 -0.76 5.87
C SER A 191 -7.04 -0.18 4.46
N ILE A 192 -7.52 1.04 4.24
CA ILE A 192 -7.44 1.71 2.94
C ILE A 192 -6.63 3.00 3.05
N VAL A 193 -5.91 3.36 2.00
CA VAL A 193 -5.27 4.68 1.87
C VAL A 193 -5.89 5.43 0.69
N VAL A 194 -6.60 6.51 1.00
CA VAL A 194 -7.32 7.34 0.03
C VAL A 194 -6.65 8.68 -0.12
N LYS A 195 -6.69 9.23 -1.33
CA LYS A 195 -6.11 10.55 -1.62
C LYS A 195 -7.17 11.48 -2.20
N SER A 196 -7.25 12.70 -1.69
CA SER A 196 -8.09 13.76 -2.24
C SER A 196 -7.48 15.14 -1.93
N PHE A 197 -7.69 16.11 -2.83
CA PHE A 197 -7.46 17.53 -2.56
C PHE A 197 -8.78 18.30 -2.35
N ASN A 198 -9.91 17.60 -2.45
CA ASN A 198 -11.24 18.16 -2.21
C ASN A 198 -11.70 17.73 -0.82
N GLU A 199 -12.04 18.71 0.01
CA GLU A 199 -12.44 18.54 1.40
C GLU A 199 -13.69 17.68 1.57
N GLU A 200 -14.73 17.87 0.75
CA GLU A 200 -15.96 17.09 0.88
C GLU A 200 -15.69 15.61 0.60
N ARG A 201 -14.89 15.30 -0.43
CA ARG A 201 -14.43 13.91 -0.67
C ARG A 201 -13.60 13.36 0.47
N MET A 202 -12.80 14.18 1.16
CA MET A 202 -12.05 13.72 2.34
C MET A 202 -13.00 13.30 3.48
N LYS A 203 -14.10 14.03 3.68
CA LYS A 203 -15.15 13.70 4.66
C LYS A 203 -15.92 12.45 4.24
N GLU A 204 -16.34 12.36 2.97
CA GLU A 204 -17.02 11.19 2.41
C GLU A 204 -16.19 9.90 2.57
N ASN A 205 -14.87 9.98 2.35
CA ASN A 205 -13.99 8.81 2.51
C ASN A 205 -13.89 8.30 3.96
N LEU A 206 -14.21 9.12 4.97
CA LEU A 206 -14.31 8.69 6.37
C LEU A 206 -15.69 8.12 6.72
N ASP A 207 -16.69 8.34 5.86
CA ASP A 207 -18.08 7.93 6.04
C ASP A 207 -18.41 6.60 5.33
N ILE A 208 -17.51 5.62 5.52
CA ILE A 208 -17.64 4.27 4.93
C ILE A 208 -18.00 3.20 5.96
N PHE A 209 -18.04 3.55 7.25
CA PHE A 209 -18.23 2.59 8.35
C PHE A 209 -19.71 2.41 8.77
N ASP A 210 -20.56 3.38 8.42
CA ASP A 210 -21.97 3.40 8.84
C ASP A 210 -22.89 2.60 7.89
N TRP A 211 -22.32 2.10 6.79
CA TRP A 211 -23.05 1.44 5.71
C TRP A 211 -22.48 0.05 5.47
N LYS A 212 -23.34 -0.86 5.02
CA LYS A 212 -22.96 -2.20 4.60
C LYS A 212 -23.53 -2.47 3.22
N LEU A 213 -22.76 -3.12 2.36
CA LEU A 213 -23.26 -3.61 1.08
C LEU A 213 -24.20 -4.81 1.31
N SER A 214 -25.23 -4.89 0.48
CA SER A 214 -26.10 -6.07 0.43
C SER A 214 -25.35 -7.27 -0.14
N GLU A 215 -25.84 -8.48 0.16
CA GLU A 215 -25.27 -9.71 -0.39
C GLU A 215 -25.29 -9.71 -1.92
N GLU A 216 -26.35 -9.17 -2.54
CA GLU A 216 -26.48 -9.04 -3.99
C GLU A 216 -25.42 -8.09 -4.58
N GLU A 217 -25.15 -6.95 -3.93
CA GLU A 217 -24.09 -6.01 -4.36
C GLU A 217 -22.70 -6.65 -4.24
N CYS A 218 -22.44 -7.35 -3.14
CA CYS A 218 -21.21 -8.10 -2.94
C CYS A 218 -21.03 -9.19 -4.00
N GLU A 219 -22.09 -9.91 -4.35
CA GLU A 219 -22.05 -10.93 -5.40
C GLU A 219 -21.77 -10.33 -6.78
N LYS A 220 -22.40 -9.20 -7.13
CA LYS A 220 -22.10 -8.46 -8.36
C LYS A 220 -20.64 -8.02 -8.42
N ILE A 221 -20.09 -7.49 -7.32
CA ILE A 221 -18.68 -7.09 -7.25
C ILE A 221 -17.76 -8.30 -7.42
N ASN A 222 -18.09 -9.44 -6.82
CA ASN A 222 -17.32 -10.68 -6.94
C ASN A 222 -17.24 -11.24 -8.38
N GLN A 223 -18.17 -10.85 -9.25
CA GLN A 223 -18.21 -11.27 -10.66
C GLN A 223 -17.44 -10.33 -11.60
N ILE A 224 -16.92 -9.21 -11.11
CA ILE A 224 -16.13 -8.27 -11.91
C ILE A 224 -14.86 -8.98 -12.42
N SER A 225 -14.57 -8.86 -13.72
CA SER A 225 -13.32 -9.37 -14.29
C SER A 225 -12.11 -8.74 -13.62
N GLN A 226 -11.21 -9.58 -13.13
CA GLN A 226 -10.05 -9.15 -12.37
C GLN A 226 -8.93 -8.71 -13.30
N ARG A 227 -8.32 -7.56 -12.99
CA ARG A 227 -7.16 -7.06 -13.73
C ARG A 227 -6.33 -6.15 -12.84
N LYS A 228 -5.04 -6.48 -12.68
CA LYS A 228 -4.08 -5.60 -12.03
C LYS A 228 -3.82 -4.34 -12.84
N GLY A 229 -4.00 -3.17 -12.24
CA GLY A 229 -3.71 -1.86 -12.84
C GLY A 229 -2.25 -1.47 -12.70
N CYS A 230 -1.66 -1.62 -11.51
CA CYS A 230 -0.24 -1.37 -11.27
C CYS A 230 0.59 -2.58 -11.73
N ARG A 231 0.97 -2.60 -13.01
CA ARG A 231 1.73 -3.70 -13.62
C ARG A 231 3.22 -3.69 -13.31
N GLY A 232 3.76 -2.62 -12.71
CA GLY A 232 5.19 -2.52 -12.41
C GLY A 232 6.07 -2.28 -13.65
N VAL A 233 5.51 -1.76 -14.75
CA VAL A 233 6.22 -1.56 -16.03
C VAL A 233 7.48 -0.70 -15.92
N LEU A 234 7.56 0.18 -14.92
CA LEU A 234 8.73 1.03 -14.65
C LEU A 234 9.87 0.27 -13.95
N LEU A 235 9.67 -0.99 -13.57
CA LEU A 235 10.62 -1.84 -12.86
C LEU A 235 11.11 -3.02 -13.72
N ILE A 236 10.75 -3.02 -15.02
CA ILE A 236 11.14 -4.06 -15.96
C ILE A 236 12.45 -3.66 -16.65
N SER A 237 13.37 -4.62 -16.76
CA SER A 237 14.56 -4.52 -17.61
C SER A 237 14.59 -5.66 -18.60
N LYS A 238 14.80 -5.34 -19.88
CA LYS A 238 14.89 -6.26 -21.00
C LYS A 238 16.25 -6.97 -21.03
N ASP A 239 17.32 -6.26 -20.68
CA ASP A 239 18.68 -6.74 -20.95
C ASP A 239 19.39 -7.31 -19.71
N GLU A 240 19.34 -6.65 -18.54
CA GLU A 240 20.19 -7.01 -17.38
C GLU A 240 19.46 -7.13 -16.02
N GLY A 241 18.21 -6.69 -15.88
CA GLY A 241 17.51 -6.70 -14.59
C GLY A 241 16.79 -8.01 -14.25
N SER A 242 16.35 -8.09 -12.99
CA SER A 242 15.74 -9.31 -12.42
C SER A 242 14.33 -9.61 -12.92
N TYR A 243 13.67 -8.63 -13.54
CA TYR A 243 12.29 -8.74 -14.03
C TYR A 243 12.24 -8.35 -15.50
N LYS A 244 11.89 -9.31 -16.37
CA LYS A 244 11.79 -9.12 -17.82
C LYS A 244 10.37 -8.84 -18.26
N PHE A 245 9.41 -9.33 -17.49
CA PHE A 245 7.99 -9.16 -17.72
C PHE A 245 7.27 -8.76 -16.43
N SER A 246 6.05 -8.24 -16.56
CA SER A 246 5.23 -7.88 -15.37
C SER A 246 4.97 -9.12 -14.51
N GLU A 247 4.78 -10.26 -15.16
CA GLU A 247 4.58 -11.58 -14.58
C GLU A 247 5.69 -11.95 -13.58
N ASP A 248 6.95 -11.55 -13.84
CA ASP A 248 8.08 -11.86 -12.97
C ASP A 248 8.01 -11.05 -11.66
N ILE A 249 7.55 -9.79 -11.75
CA ILE A 249 7.37 -8.90 -10.59
C ILE A 249 6.29 -9.46 -9.67
N TRP A 250 5.22 -10.01 -10.24
CA TRP A 250 4.04 -10.45 -9.50
C TRP A 250 3.95 -11.97 -9.31
N ASP A 251 4.95 -12.74 -9.77
CA ASP A 251 4.94 -14.21 -9.78
C ASP A 251 3.65 -14.79 -10.40
N GLY A 252 3.18 -14.16 -11.48
CA GLY A 252 1.94 -14.50 -12.18
C GLY A 252 0.64 -13.98 -11.55
N GLU A 253 0.69 -13.25 -10.43
CA GLU A 253 -0.50 -12.68 -9.77
C GLU A 253 -0.94 -11.35 -10.43
N ILE A 254 -1.42 -11.42 -11.68
CA ILE A 254 -1.72 -10.23 -12.50
C ILE A 254 -3.13 -10.17 -13.11
N ASP A 255 -3.79 -11.31 -13.29
CA ASP A 255 -5.07 -11.47 -13.98
C ASP A 255 -5.99 -12.44 -13.21
#